data_AF-A0A7W1LIF2-F1
#
_entry.id   AF-A0A7W1LIF2-F1
#
_cell.length_a   1.000
_cell.length_b   1.000
_cell.length_c   1.000
_cell.angle_alpha   90.00
_cell.angle_beta   90.00
_cell.angle_gamma   90.00
#
_symmetry.space_group_name_H-M   'P 1'
#
loop_
_entity.id
_entity.type
_entity.pdbx_description
1 polymer ?
#
loop_
_entity_poly.entity_id
_entity_poly.type
_entity_poly.pdbx_seq_one_letter_code
_entity_poly.pdbx_strand_id
1 'polypeptide(L)'
;MTTTGDDPASDQAVPRGEDVPTTEMPVQAASDLPPVPESNGPLATEAGAPLAAGLTPGIGETGSKGVPASELSDEDLEHQGTQVHQTRNWVFLHGTAEQFQTHTERMFELEQEYLRRHPMRTWQGTEAGDRPGDERDYLARFAATPEGRMHKLEAHHVARELGLRPERVAALHRQDPPLLGTDGDFRVLTDPGRSWLQNQS
;
A
#
# COMPACT_ATOMS: atom_id res chain seq x y z
N MET A 1 -82.45 23.17 -11.03
CA MET A 1 -81.08 22.94 -11.56
C MET A 1 -80.15 23.68 -10.61
N THR A 2 -79.70 22.98 -9.57
CA THR A 2 -78.39 22.31 -9.42
C THR A 2 -77.40 23.21 -8.69
N THR A 3 -76.84 22.63 -7.64
CA THR A 3 -76.00 23.16 -6.58
C THR A 3 -74.55 23.23 -7.02
N THR A 4 -73.82 24.29 -6.67
CA THR A 4 -72.35 24.28 -6.66
C THR A 4 -71.89 24.83 -5.32
N GLY A 5 -71.38 23.92 -4.50
CA GLY A 5 -70.70 24.20 -3.25
C GLY A 5 -69.25 24.62 -3.52
N ASP A 6 -68.76 25.43 -2.59
CA ASP A 6 -67.40 25.91 -2.46
C ASP A 6 -66.82 25.21 -1.22
N ASP A 7 -65.70 24.50 -1.37
CA ASP A 7 -64.79 24.24 -0.25
C ASP A 7 -63.36 23.96 -0.79
N PRO A 8 -62.30 24.40 -0.09
CA PRO A 8 -60.91 24.42 -0.57
C PRO A 8 -60.02 23.35 0.08
N ALA A 9 -58.97 22.86 -0.59
CA ALA A 9 -57.74 22.34 0.05
C ALA A 9 -56.69 21.85 -0.97
N SER A 10 -55.42 21.86 -0.50
CA SER A 10 -54.19 21.23 -1.03
C SER A 10 -53.46 22.07 -2.09
N ASP A 11 -52.44 22.88 -1.76
CA ASP A 11 -51.24 22.69 -0.91
C ASP A 11 -50.51 21.37 -1.17
N GLN A 12 -49.53 21.43 -2.08
CA GLN A 12 -48.40 20.50 -2.15
C GLN A 12 -47.12 21.30 -2.35
N ALA A 13 -46.46 21.58 -1.23
CA ALA A 13 -45.09 22.06 -1.18
C ALA A 13 -44.12 20.92 -1.50
N VAL A 14 -43.17 21.21 -2.39
CA VAL A 14 -42.02 20.36 -2.70
C VAL A 14 -41.05 20.37 -1.50
N PRO A 15 -40.58 19.23 -0.97
CA PRO A 15 -39.59 19.24 0.10
C PRO A 15 -38.25 19.73 -0.43
N ARG A 16 -37.71 20.76 0.23
CA ARG A 16 -36.32 21.24 0.05
C ARG A 16 -35.37 20.20 0.63
N GLY A 17 -34.28 19.95 -0.09
CA GLY A 17 -33.24 19.00 0.27
C GLY A 17 -32.64 19.29 1.65
N GLU A 18 -32.45 18.21 2.40
CA GLU A 18 -31.86 18.22 3.73
C GLU A 18 -30.36 18.55 3.65
N ASP A 19 -29.92 19.42 4.55
CA ASP A 19 -28.52 19.79 4.76
C ASP A 19 -27.69 18.56 5.17
N VAL A 20 -26.69 18.21 4.36
CA VAL A 20 -25.68 17.22 4.73
C VAL A 20 -24.62 17.91 5.59
N PRO A 21 -24.37 17.47 6.85
CA PRO A 21 -23.31 18.05 7.66
C PRO A 21 -21.94 17.62 7.12
N THR A 22 -21.14 18.59 6.66
CA THR A 22 -19.71 18.42 6.41
C THR A 22 -19.02 18.05 7.72
N THR A 23 -18.70 16.78 7.89
CA THR A 23 -17.78 16.33 8.94
C THR A 23 -16.36 16.71 8.50
N GLU A 24 -15.80 17.74 9.11
CA GLU A 24 -14.37 18.03 8.99
C GLU A 24 -13.55 16.89 9.61
N MET A 25 -12.68 16.29 8.79
CA MET A 25 -11.68 15.34 9.26
C MET A 25 -10.50 16.10 9.88
N PRO A 26 -10.03 15.75 11.09
CA PRO A 26 -8.87 16.38 11.68
C PRO A 26 -7.60 16.00 10.88
N VAL A 27 -6.90 17.02 10.37
CA VAL A 27 -5.53 16.91 9.88
C VAL A 27 -4.64 16.58 11.07
N GLN A 28 -4.28 15.30 11.23
CA GLN A 28 -3.22 14.92 12.15
C GLN A 28 -1.87 15.24 11.52
N ALA A 29 -1.05 15.98 12.26
CA ALA A 29 0.27 16.42 11.88
C ALA A 29 1.18 15.24 11.52
N ALA A 30 1.75 15.28 10.32
CA ALA A 30 2.83 14.41 9.88
C ALA A 30 4.12 14.80 10.61
N SER A 31 4.36 14.23 11.80
CA SER A 31 5.54 14.53 12.62
C SER A 31 6.50 13.35 12.84
N ASP A 32 6.42 12.26 12.07
CA ASP A 32 7.33 11.11 12.24
C ASP A 32 7.80 10.50 10.90
N LEU A 33 8.15 11.34 9.92
CA LEU A 33 8.97 10.88 8.79
C LEU A 33 10.45 10.88 9.20
N PRO A 34 11.22 9.82 8.91
CA PRO A 34 12.66 9.81 9.18
C PRO A 34 13.34 10.93 8.38
N PRO A 35 14.39 11.59 8.92
CA PRO A 35 15.08 12.66 8.22
C PRO A 35 15.69 12.12 6.93
N VAL A 36 15.31 12.72 5.80
CA VAL A 36 16.02 12.54 4.54
C VAL A 36 17.47 13.00 4.73
N PRO A 37 18.49 12.24 4.29
CA PRO A 37 19.86 12.71 4.37
C PRO A 37 20.02 13.98 3.52
N GLU A 38 20.49 15.05 4.16
CA GLU A 38 20.79 16.32 3.50
C GLU A 38 21.87 16.07 2.45
N SER A 39 21.45 16.03 1.18
CA SER A 39 22.36 16.11 0.05
C SER A 39 22.93 17.52 -0.01
N ASN A 40 24.14 17.69 0.53
CA ASN A 40 25.00 18.84 0.25
C ASN A 40 25.32 18.89 -1.27
N GLY A 41 24.44 19.55 -2.02
CA GLY A 41 24.64 19.98 -3.41
C GLY A 41 24.49 21.50 -3.50
N PRO A 42 25.19 22.17 -4.43
CA PRO A 42 25.47 23.60 -4.31
C PRO A 42 24.22 24.47 -4.46
N LEU A 43 24.26 25.62 -3.79
CA LEU A 43 23.28 26.71 -3.84
C LEU A 43 22.71 26.90 -5.27
N ALA A 44 21.39 26.85 -5.36
CA ALA A 44 20.62 27.26 -6.50
C ALA A 44 21.03 28.68 -6.92
N THR A 45 21.82 28.76 -8.00
CA THR A 45 21.83 29.94 -8.85
C THR A 45 20.67 29.79 -9.84
N GLU A 46 19.87 30.82 -9.89
CA GLU A 46 18.72 31.07 -10.75
C GLU A 46 18.86 30.47 -12.17
N ALA A 47 18.22 29.31 -12.39
CA ALA A 47 17.84 28.77 -13.70
C ALA A 47 16.80 27.64 -13.47
N GLY A 48 15.66 28.00 -12.87
CA GLY A 48 14.56 27.10 -12.54
C GLY A 48 13.70 26.71 -13.74
N ALA A 49 14.27 25.99 -14.69
CA ALA A 49 13.55 25.17 -15.65
C ALA A 49 14.45 24.00 -16.05
N PRO A 50 14.07 22.73 -15.84
CA PRO A 50 14.69 21.70 -16.65
C PRO A 50 14.31 22.02 -18.08
N LEU A 51 15.33 22.26 -18.91
CA LEU A 51 15.22 22.26 -20.35
C LEU A 51 14.38 21.05 -20.74
N ALA A 52 13.17 21.30 -21.23
CA ALA A 52 12.48 20.39 -22.12
C ALA A 52 13.40 20.21 -23.33
N ALA A 53 14.38 19.32 -23.20
CA ALA A 53 15.28 18.97 -24.27
C ALA A 53 14.43 18.26 -25.34
N GLY A 54 14.03 19.01 -26.37
CA GLY A 54 13.79 18.43 -27.68
C GLY A 54 12.51 18.76 -28.46
N LEU A 55 11.68 19.76 -28.11
CA LEU A 55 10.58 20.17 -29.00
C LEU A 55 10.74 21.60 -29.52
N THR A 56 11.48 21.74 -30.63
CA THR A 56 11.38 22.90 -31.52
C THR A 56 10.20 22.74 -32.49
N PRO A 57 9.31 23.74 -32.67
CA PRO A 57 8.19 23.62 -33.60
C PRO A 57 8.64 23.90 -35.04
N GLY A 58 9.02 22.83 -35.75
CA GLY A 58 9.16 22.81 -37.20
C GLY A 58 7.87 22.30 -37.84
N ILE A 59 7.15 23.21 -38.48
CA ILE A 59 6.27 23.03 -39.65
C ILE A 59 6.10 21.56 -40.15
N GLY A 60 4.97 20.93 -39.84
CA GLY A 60 4.41 19.78 -40.57
C GLY A 60 4.67 18.36 -40.01
N GLU A 61 3.56 17.66 -39.73
CA GLU A 61 3.40 16.18 -39.64
C GLU A 61 3.75 15.42 -38.33
N THR A 62 2.67 14.98 -37.65
CA THR A 62 2.50 13.78 -36.80
C THR A 62 3.51 13.43 -35.71
N GLY A 63 3.12 13.67 -34.45
CA GLY A 63 3.40 12.78 -33.30
C GLY A 63 4.84 12.61 -32.87
N SER A 64 5.36 13.53 -32.05
CA SER A 64 6.63 13.37 -31.34
C SER A 64 6.54 12.35 -30.18
N LYS A 65 6.04 11.14 -30.42
CA LYS A 65 6.34 10.05 -29.50
C LYS A 65 7.81 9.71 -29.75
N GLY A 66 8.65 9.87 -28.72
CA GLY A 66 10.03 9.38 -28.76
C GLY A 66 10.06 7.89 -29.12
N VAL A 67 11.26 7.34 -29.31
CA VAL A 67 11.46 5.92 -29.63
C VAL A 67 10.50 5.04 -28.81
N PRO A 68 9.67 4.18 -29.46
CA PRO A 68 8.74 3.31 -28.77
C PRO A 68 9.46 2.51 -27.68
N ALA A 69 8.81 2.26 -26.54
CA ALA A 69 9.47 1.57 -25.42
C ALA A 69 10.02 0.21 -25.85
N SER A 70 9.30 -0.50 -26.73
CA SER A 70 9.72 -1.79 -27.31
C SER A 70 11.03 -1.75 -28.08
N GLU A 71 11.43 -0.59 -28.59
CA GLU A 71 12.65 -0.37 -29.38
C GLU A 71 13.83 0.14 -28.53
N LEU A 72 13.59 0.50 -27.26
CA LEU A 72 14.65 0.96 -26.37
C LEU A 72 15.59 -0.19 -25.97
N SER A 73 16.87 0.13 -25.75
CA SER A 73 17.76 -0.77 -25.03
C SER A 73 17.32 -0.92 -23.56
N ASP A 74 17.77 -1.98 -22.87
CA ASP A 74 17.43 -2.16 -21.45
C ASP A 74 17.96 -0.99 -20.59
N GLU A 75 19.15 -0.48 -20.90
CA GLU A 75 19.75 0.67 -20.22
C GLU A 75 18.93 1.95 -20.45
N ASP A 76 18.51 2.21 -21.69
CA ASP A 76 17.68 3.37 -22.02
C ASP A 76 16.28 3.27 -21.39
N LEU A 77 15.71 2.07 -21.33
CA LEU A 77 14.43 1.80 -20.70
C LEU A 77 14.47 2.11 -19.19
N GLU A 78 15.50 1.62 -18.49
CA GLU A 78 15.71 1.90 -17.07
C GLU A 78 16.00 3.39 -16.82
N HIS A 79 16.83 4.02 -17.65
CA HIS A 79 17.15 5.43 -17.55
C HIS A 79 15.91 6.31 -17.75
N GLN A 80 15.17 6.10 -18.83
CA GLN A 80 13.97 6.88 -19.12
C GLN A 80 12.87 6.63 -18.08
N GLY A 81 12.68 5.39 -17.63
CA GLY A 81 11.77 5.05 -16.53
C GLY A 81 12.06 5.86 -15.27
N THR A 82 13.34 5.95 -14.90
CA THR A 82 13.78 6.76 -13.74
C THR A 82 13.44 8.24 -13.93
N GLN A 83 13.73 8.80 -15.11
CA GLN A 83 13.47 10.22 -15.40
C GLN A 83 11.98 10.58 -15.39
N VAL A 84 11.11 9.72 -15.95
CA VAL A 84 9.66 9.97 -15.94
C VAL A 84 9.09 9.90 -14.52
N HIS A 85 9.55 8.99 -13.67
CA HIS A 85 9.10 8.95 -12.28
C HIS A 85 9.57 10.17 -11.47
N GLN A 86 10.81 10.62 -11.65
CA GLN A 86 11.35 11.79 -10.95
C GLN A 86 10.56 13.07 -11.25
N THR A 87 10.02 13.20 -12.45
CA THR A 87 9.33 14.42 -12.91
C THR A 87 7.81 14.37 -12.73
N ARG A 88 7.23 13.22 -12.35
CA ARG A 88 5.78 13.02 -12.27
C ARG A 88 5.05 14.06 -11.44
N ASN A 89 5.51 14.28 -10.21
CA ASN A 89 4.84 15.19 -9.28
C ASN A 89 4.88 16.64 -9.80
N TRP A 90 6.01 17.03 -10.40
CA TRP A 90 6.13 18.35 -10.99
C TRP A 90 5.17 18.53 -12.17
N VAL A 91 5.08 17.56 -13.08
CA VAL A 91 4.14 17.62 -14.23
C VAL A 91 2.70 17.61 -13.75
N PHE A 92 2.38 16.89 -12.68
CA PHE A 92 1.05 16.88 -12.08
C PHE A 92 0.64 18.26 -11.52
N LEU A 93 1.56 18.96 -10.84
CA LEU A 93 1.26 20.24 -10.19
C LEU A 93 1.39 21.45 -11.13
N HIS A 94 2.23 21.34 -12.17
CA HIS A 94 2.66 22.50 -12.96
C HIS A 94 2.53 22.29 -14.47
N GLY A 95 2.26 21.08 -14.93
CA GLY A 95 2.03 20.79 -16.33
C GLY A 95 0.64 21.23 -16.80
N THR A 96 0.52 21.46 -18.10
CA THR A 96 -0.80 21.53 -18.75
C THR A 96 -1.47 20.15 -18.75
N ALA A 97 -2.78 20.12 -18.99
CA ALA A 97 -3.51 18.85 -19.12
C ALA A 97 -2.91 17.92 -20.19
N GLU A 98 -2.51 18.49 -21.34
CA GLU A 98 -1.88 17.74 -22.44
C GLU A 98 -0.48 17.21 -22.06
N GLN A 99 0.31 18.01 -21.33
CA GLN A 99 1.62 17.57 -20.84
C GLN A 99 1.48 16.43 -19.84
N PHE A 100 0.52 16.54 -18.90
CA PHE A 100 0.25 15.48 -17.94
C PHE A 100 -0.25 14.19 -18.60
N GLN A 101 -1.13 14.32 -19.61
CA GLN A 101 -1.59 13.18 -20.40
C GLN A 101 -0.42 12.50 -21.12
N THR A 102 0.39 13.25 -21.87
CA THR A 102 1.56 12.73 -22.60
C THR A 102 2.56 12.05 -21.66
N HIS A 103 2.81 12.66 -20.50
CA HIS A 103 3.67 12.11 -19.47
C HIS A 103 3.13 10.80 -18.89
N THR A 104 1.83 10.74 -18.61
CA THR A 104 1.16 9.53 -18.11
C THR A 104 1.22 8.41 -19.15
N GLU A 105 0.97 8.72 -20.42
CA GLU A 105 1.08 7.75 -21.52
C GLU A 105 2.50 7.19 -21.64
N ARG A 106 3.53 8.05 -21.60
CA ARG A 106 4.92 7.62 -21.70
C ARG A 106 5.34 6.76 -20.50
N MET A 107 4.94 7.14 -19.29
CA MET A 107 5.22 6.34 -18.10
C MET A 107 4.60 4.95 -18.20
N PHE A 108 3.33 4.87 -18.58
CA PHE A 108 2.63 3.60 -18.73
C PHE A 108 3.22 2.72 -19.85
N GLU A 109 3.69 3.31 -20.95
CA GLU A 109 4.37 2.59 -22.03
C GLU A 109 5.69 1.95 -21.54
N LEU A 110 6.52 2.71 -20.83
CA LEU A 110 7.81 2.24 -20.29
C LEU A 110 7.61 1.16 -19.22
N GLU A 111 6.63 1.33 -18.32
CA GLU A 111 6.29 0.35 -17.28
C GLU A 111 5.85 -0.99 -17.87
N GLN A 112 4.97 -0.96 -18.87
CA GLN A 112 4.52 -2.18 -19.54
C GLN A 112 5.68 -2.92 -20.21
N GLU A 113 6.55 -2.20 -20.90
CA GLU A 113 7.70 -2.80 -21.55
C GLU A 113 8.68 -3.39 -20.53
N TYR A 114 8.92 -2.69 -19.41
CA TYR A 114 9.76 -3.18 -18.33
C TYR A 114 9.21 -4.48 -17.73
N LEU A 115 7.91 -4.55 -17.45
CA LEU A 115 7.26 -5.77 -16.95
C LEU A 115 7.31 -6.91 -17.97
N ARG A 116 7.19 -6.61 -19.27
CA ARG A 116 7.30 -7.60 -20.35
C ARG A 116 8.71 -8.20 -20.42
N ARG A 117 9.77 -7.41 -20.23
CA ARG A 117 11.17 -7.88 -20.24
C ARG A 117 11.58 -8.56 -18.94
N HIS A 118 10.99 -8.17 -17.81
CA HIS A 118 11.36 -8.67 -16.49
C HIS A 118 10.17 -9.30 -15.73
N PRO A 119 9.58 -10.39 -16.25
CA PRO A 119 8.39 -11.01 -15.66
C PRO A 119 8.60 -11.56 -14.25
N MET A 120 9.85 -11.80 -13.84
CA MET A 120 10.24 -12.34 -12.53
C MET A 120 10.72 -11.28 -11.52
N ARG A 121 10.76 -9.99 -11.89
CA ARG A 121 11.15 -8.86 -11.01
C ARG A 121 9.97 -8.20 -10.30
N THR A 122 8.73 -8.57 -10.65
CA THR A 122 7.61 -8.30 -9.76
C THR A 122 7.96 -8.95 -8.44
N TRP A 123 7.90 -8.18 -7.36
CA TRP A 123 7.99 -8.67 -5.99
C TRP A 123 7.25 -10.01 -5.94
N GLN A 124 8.00 -11.11 -5.88
CA GLN A 124 7.48 -12.39 -5.47
C GLN A 124 7.12 -12.18 -4.01
N GLY A 125 5.94 -11.61 -3.79
CA GLY A 125 5.30 -11.57 -2.51
C GLY A 125 5.20 -13.01 -2.08
N THR A 126 6.15 -13.42 -1.26
CA THR A 126 6.03 -14.59 -0.43
C THR A 126 5.89 -15.89 -1.25
N GLU A 127 6.93 -16.30 -1.98
CA GLU A 127 7.23 -17.75 -2.09
C GLU A 127 7.72 -18.32 -0.74
N ALA A 128 7.73 -17.52 0.33
CA ALA A 128 7.62 -17.99 1.71
C ALA A 128 6.16 -18.33 2.10
N GLY A 129 5.30 -18.63 1.11
CA GLY A 129 3.85 -18.80 1.26
C GLY A 129 3.38 -20.24 1.39
N ASP A 130 4.29 -21.21 1.40
CA ASP A 130 3.97 -22.61 1.65
C ASP A 130 5.01 -23.33 2.53
N ARG A 131 5.80 -22.57 3.31
CA ARG A 131 6.44 -23.19 4.47
C ARG A 131 5.43 -23.14 5.60
N PRO A 132 4.92 -24.28 6.09
CA PRO A 132 4.18 -24.25 7.34
C PRO A 132 5.11 -23.63 8.39
N GLY A 133 4.73 -22.45 8.91
CA GLY A 133 5.45 -21.88 10.03
C GLY A 133 5.53 -22.92 11.14
N ASP A 134 6.71 -23.03 11.75
CA ASP A 134 6.99 -24.14 12.65
C ASP A 134 6.33 -23.88 14.01
N GLU A 135 5.19 -24.55 14.25
CA GLU A 135 4.46 -24.51 15.51
C GLU A 135 5.31 -24.97 16.69
N ARG A 136 6.19 -25.95 16.48
CA ARG A 136 7.08 -26.45 17.51
C ARG A 136 8.08 -25.37 17.88
N ASP A 137 8.72 -24.74 16.91
CA ASP A 137 9.65 -23.64 17.19
C ASP A 137 8.93 -22.46 17.86
N TYR A 138 7.71 -22.16 17.43
CA TYR A 138 6.88 -21.13 18.06
C TYR A 138 6.62 -21.46 19.53
N LEU A 139 6.15 -22.68 19.86
CA LEU A 139 5.91 -23.10 21.24
C LEU A 139 7.22 -23.24 22.05
N ALA A 140 8.33 -23.62 21.41
CA ALA A 140 9.64 -23.70 22.05
C ALA A 140 10.15 -22.33 22.51
N ARG A 141 9.82 -21.25 21.77
CA ARG A 141 10.12 -19.87 22.19
C ARG A 141 9.41 -19.52 23.50
N PHE A 142 8.19 -20.01 23.73
CA PHE A 142 7.55 -19.89 25.05
C PHE A 142 8.26 -20.72 26.09
N ALA A 143 8.59 -21.98 25.81
CA ALA A 143 9.26 -22.86 26.78
C ALA A 143 10.62 -22.30 27.27
N ALA A 144 11.29 -21.48 26.44
CA ALA A 144 12.54 -20.82 26.78
C ALA A 144 12.37 -19.57 27.68
N THR A 145 11.17 -19.02 27.83
CA THR A 145 10.92 -17.90 28.75
C THR A 145 10.63 -18.39 30.17
N PRO A 146 10.92 -17.57 31.19
CA PRO A 146 10.52 -17.88 32.57
C PRO A 146 9.02 -18.19 32.62
N GLU A 147 8.61 -19.25 33.32
CA GLU A 147 7.20 -19.68 33.46
C GLU A 147 6.49 -20.08 32.15
N GLY A 148 7.14 -20.04 30.98
CA GLY A 148 6.48 -20.30 29.71
C GLY A 148 5.57 -19.16 29.23
N ARG A 149 5.77 -17.94 29.74
CA ARG A 149 4.94 -16.75 29.42
C ARG A 149 5.65 -15.81 28.46
N MET A 150 4.92 -15.27 27.51
CA MET A 150 5.41 -14.28 26.55
C MET A 150 4.39 -13.17 26.38
N HIS A 151 4.83 -11.92 26.30
CA HIS A 151 3.91 -10.81 26.08
C HIS A 151 3.24 -10.93 24.71
N LYS A 152 1.96 -10.55 24.58
CA LYS A 152 1.17 -10.75 23.35
C LYS A 152 1.81 -10.13 22.09
N LEU A 153 2.48 -8.98 22.25
CA LEU A 153 3.17 -8.32 21.13
C LEU A 153 4.42 -9.10 20.70
N GLU A 154 5.18 -9.62 21.67
CA GLU A 154 6.34 -10.44 21.40
C GLU A 154 5.95 -11.77 20.76
N ALA A 155 4.88 -12.42 21.26
CA ALA A 155 4.30 -13.60 20.65
C ALA A 155 3.89 -13.35 19.19
N HIS A 156 3.28 -12.19 18.91
CA HIS A 156 2.94 -11.79 17.54
C HIS A 156 4.20 -11.58 16.67
N HIS A 157 5.24 -10.93 17.20
CA HIS A 157 6.51 -10.75 16.49
C HIS A 157 7.18 -12.08 16.17
N VAL A 158 7.23 -13.02 17.13
CA VAL A 158 7.79 -14.37 16.92
C VAL A 158 6.96 -15.15 15.90
N ALA A 159 5.62 -15.07 15.94
CA ALA A 159 4.77 -15.70 14.95
C ALA A 159 5.06 -15.15 13.54
N ARG A 160 5.28 -13.83 13.42
CA ARG A 160 5.66 -13.19 12.16
C ARG A 160 7.06 -13.62 11.70
N GLU A 161 8.03 -13.69 12.61
CA GLU A 161 9.39 -14.17 12.34
C GLU A 161 9.38 -15.60 11.77
N LEU A 162 8.54 -16.47 12.31
CA LEU A 162 8.42 -17.87 11.91
C LEU A 162 7.46 -18.12 10.74
N GLY A 163 6.83 -17.07 10.19
CA GLY A 163 5.82 -17.21 9.14
C GLY A 163 4.57 -18.00 9.60
N LEU A 164 4.32 -18.08 10.90
CA LEU A 164 3.18 -18.82 11.45
C LEU A 164 1.89 -18.03 11.22
N ARG A 165 0.99 -18.62 10.42
CA ARG A 165 -0.25 -17.94 10.02
C ARG A 165 -1.19 -17.66 11.21
N PRO A 166 -1.97 -16.56 11.19
CA PRO A 166 -2.89 -16.23 12.27
C PRO A 166 -3.91 -17.33 12.59
N GLU A 167 -4.38 -18.06 11.58
CA GLU A 167 -5.34 -19.16 11.77
C GLU A 167 -4.71 -20.31 12.54
N ARG A 168 -3.40 -20.54 12.32
CA ARG A 168 -2.63 -21.58 13.01
C ARG A 168 -2.35 -21.18 14.45
N VAL A 169 -1.94 -19.92 14.69
CA VAL A 169 -1.82 -19.37 16.06
C VAL A 169 -3.15 -19.47 16.82
N ALA A 170 -4.27 -19.13 16.16
CA ALA A 170 -5.59 -19.22 16.76
C ALA A 170 -6.01 -20.67 17.04
N ALA A 171 -5.50 -21.66 16.30
CA ALA A 171 -5.76 -23.07 16.56
C ALA A 171 -5.10 -23.52 17.87
N LEU A 172 -3.88 -23.06 18.18
CA LEU A 172 -3.17 -23.38 19.43
C LEU A 172 -3.95 -22.99 20.70
N HIS A 173 -4.77 -21.95 20.60
CA HIS A 173 -5.64 -21.47 21.67
C HIS A 173 -6.99 -22.19 21.77
N ARG A 174 -7.49 -22.74 20.66
CA ARG A 174 -8.86 -23.28 20.55
C ARG A 174 -8.93 -24.80 20.53
N GLN A 175 -7.83 -25.48 20.19
CA GLN A 175 -7.79 -26.93 20.22
C GLN A 175 -8.02 -27.47 21.64
N ASP A 176 -8.44 -28.73 21.73
CA ASP A 176 -8.70 -29.41 22.99
C ASP A 176 -7.78 -30.64 23.13
N PRO A 177 -6.81 -30.63 24.06
CA PRO A 177 -6.50 -29.57 25.03
C PRO A 177 -5.73 -28.39 24.40
N PRO A 178 -5.89 -27.14 24.90
CA PRO A 178 -5.23 -25.97 24.35
C PRO A 178 -3.72 -26.00 24.65
N LEU A 179 -2.88 -25.65 23.68
CA LEU A 179 -1.41 -25.58 23.86
C LEU A 179 -0.96 -24.20 24.36
N LEU A 180 -1.73 -23.16 24.05
CA LEU A 180 -1.52 -21.80 24.55
C LEU A 180 -2.75 -21.27 25.29
N GLY A 181 -2.52 -20.73 26.49
CA GLY A 181 -3.48 -19.98 27.29
C GLY A 181 -3.31 -18.47 27.13
N THR A 182 -4.31 -17.74 27.63
CA THR A 182 -4.28 -16.28 27.75
C THR A 182 -4.32 -15.91 29.23
N ASP A 183 -3.36 -15.12 29.67
CA ASP A 183 -3.30 -14.52 31.01
C ASP A 183 -3.10 -13.01 30.86
N GLY A 184 -4.20 -12.27 30.76
CA GLY A 184 -4.19 -10.85 30.40
C GLY A 184 -3.41 -10.57 29.12
N ASP A 185 -2.36 -9.76 29.24
CA ASP A 185 -1.46 -9.40 28.12
C ASP A 185 -0.40 -10.46 27.82
N PHE A 186 -0.35 -11.54 28.60
CA PHE A 186 0.57 -12.64 28.37
C PHE A 186 -0.13 -13.80 27.66
N ARG A 187 0.68 -14.51 26.89
CA ARG A 187 0.38 -15.80 26.28
C ARG A 187 1.21 -16.82 27.01
N VAL A 188 0.58 -17.87 27.50
CA VAL A 188 1.21 -18.82 28.43
C VAL A 188 1.16 -20.21 27.83
N LEU A 189 2.31 -20.87 27.79
CA LEU A 189 2.41 -22.27 27.40
C LEU A 189 1.74 -23.14 28.46
N THR A 190 0.72 -23.89 28.06
CA THR A 190 -0.04 -24.77 28.96
C THR A 190 0.72 -26.07 29.23
N ASP A 191 0.31 -26.84 30.23
CA ASP A 191 0.90 -28.17 30.48
C ASP A 191 0.70 -29.15 29.30
N PRO A 192 -0.47 -29.19 28.62
CA PRO A 192 -0.62 -29.88 27.35
C PRO A 192 0.35 -29.39 26.27
N GLY A 193 0.58 -28.07 26.17
CA GLY A 193 1.57 -27.47 25.27
C GLY A 193 3.00 -27.96 25.53
N ARG A 194 3.41 -27.98 26.81
CA ARG A 194 4.71 -28.51 27.25
C ARG A 194 4.86 -30.00 26.94
N SER A 195 3.82 -30.78 27.24
CA SER A 195 3.81 -32.22 26.98
C SER A 195 3.85 -32.53 25.48
N TRP A 196 3.15 -31.73 24.67
CA TRP A 196 3.18 -31.84 23.21
C TRP A 196 4.59 -31.60 22.66
N LEU A 197 5.31 -30.58 23.14
CA LEU A 197 6.70 -30.32 22.74
C LEU A 197 7.63 -31.49 23.08
N GLN A 198 7.45 -32.11 24.24
CA GLN A 198 8.26 -33.27 24.66
C GLN A 198 8.00 -34.50 23.78
N ASN A 199 6.74 -34.72 23.37
CA ASN A 199 6.34 -35.86 22.55
C ASN A 199 6.70 -35.71 21.06
N GLN A 200 7.10 -34.51 20.62
CA GLN A 200 7.54 -34.24 19.24
C GLN A 200 9.06 -34.32 19.07
N SER A 201 9.81 -34.73 20.10
CA SER A 201 11.29 -34.84 20.07
C SER A 201 11.81 -36.08 19.36
#